data_AF-A0A6P0Q587-F1
#
_entry.id   AF-A0A6P0Q587-F1
#
_cell.length_a   1.000
_cell.length_b   1.000
_cell.length_c   1.000
_cell.angle_alpha   90.00
_cell.angle_beta   90.00
_cell.angle_gamma   90.00
#
_symmetry.space_group_name_H-M   'P 1'
#
loop_
_entity.id
_entity.type
_entity.pdbx_description
1 polymer ?
#
loop_
_entity_poly.entity_id
_entity_poly.type
_entity_poly.pdbx_seq_one_letter_code
_entity_poly.pdbx_strand_id
1 'polypeptide(L)' 'LWSCYVLGELAESDLSGATHVFSVKRRDVEILQTQSNRILVRGTLQPGDQVIVGGTHRLVPGQQVRSKTVVGVKVR' A
#
# COMPACT_ATOMS: atom_id res chain seq x y z
N LEU A 1 -8.30 -11.69 -11.29
CA LEU A 1 -8.58 -10.48 -10.48
C LEU A 1 -7.24 -9.86 -10.09
N TRP A 2 -7.09 -8.54 -10.21
CA TRP A 2 -5.83 -7.86 -9.88
C TRP A 2 -5.76 -7.56 -8.38
N SER A 3 -4.56 -7.27 -7.88
CA SER A 3 -4.38 -6.85 -6.49
C SER A 3 -3.26 -5.83 -6.36
N CYS A 4 -3.38 -4.93 -5.39
CA CYS A 4 -2.29 -4.09 -4.93
C CYS A 4 -1.99 -4.35 -3.44
N TYR A 5 -0.82 -3.89 -3.02
CA TYR A 5 -0.44 -3.91 -1.61
C TYR A 5 -0.57 -2.52 -1.01
N VAL A 6 -1.00 -2.47 0.24
CA VAL A 6 -1.14 -1.24 1.03
C VAL A 6 -0.46 -1.43 2.37
N LEU A 7 -0.03 -0.32 2.98
CA LEU A 7 0.37 -0.32 4.38
C LEU A 7 -0.87 -0.50 5.25
N GLY A 8 -0.82 -1.50 6.12
CA GLY A 8 -1.81 -1.80 7.13
C GLY A 8 -1.51 -1.09 8.43
N GLU A 9 -1.96 -1.68 9.53
CA GLU A 9 -1.76 -1.11 10.85
C GLU A 9 -0.28 -1.05 11.22
N LEU A 10 0.05 -0.01 11.97
CA LEU A 10 1.34 0.18 12.62
C LEU A 10 1.51 -0.93 13.66
N ALA A 11 2.40 -1.88 13.39
CA ALA A 11 2.66 -3.00 14.28
C ALA A 11 3.47 -2.53 15.48
N GLU A 12 4.53 -1.76 15.25
CA GLU A 12 5.43 -1.27 16.29
C GLU A 12 6.04 0.07 15.88
N SER A 13 6.21 0.95 16.86
CA SER A 13 7.04 2.15 16.76
C SER A 13 8.32 1.87 17.51
N ASP A 14 9.48 1.98 16.85
CA ASP A 14 10.76 1.87 17.55
C ASP A 14 10.78 2.91 18.70
N LEU A 15 11.35 2.58 19.86
CA LEU A 15 11.40 3.45 21.06
C LEU A 15 12.02 4.84 20.82
N SER A 16 12.68 5.06 19.68
CA SER A 16 13.23 6.33 19.22
C SER A 16 12.23 7.20 18.43
N GLY A 17 11.00 6.73 18.19
CA GLY A 17 9.94 7.43 17.45
C GLY A 17 10.23 7.69 15.97
N ALA A 18 11.41 7.30 15.47
CA ALA A 18 11.89 7.65 14.15
C ALA A 18 11.46 6.66 13.05
N THR A 19 11.15 5.41 13.42
CA THR A 19 10.82 4.35 12.46
C THR A 19 9.50 3.68 12.81
N HIS A 20 8.58 3.74 11.86
CA HIS A 20 7.26 3.12 11.95
C HIS A 20 7.28 1.80 11.16
N VAL A 21 6.91 0.71 11.82
CA VAL A 21 6.81 -0.63 11.20
C VAL A 21 5.35 -0.93 10.87
N PHE A 22 5.06 -1.18 9.60
CA PHE A 22 3.70 -1.43 9.11
C PHE A 22 3.54 -2.89 8.69
N SER A 23 2.34 -3.44 8.86
CA SER A 23 1.96 -4.70 8.23
C SER A 23 1.58 -4.49 6.75
N VAL A 24 1.87 -5.44 5.87
CA VAL A 24 1.39 -5.40 4.48
C VAL A 24 0.00 -5.99 4.39
N LYS A 25 -0.96 -5.25 3.82
CA LYS A 25 -2.30 -5.75 3.47
C LYS A 25 -2.45 -5.82 1.95
N ARG A 26 -3.15 -6.84 1.48
CA ARG A 26 -3.53 -6.98 0.06
C ARG A 26 -4.94 -6.44 -0.15
N ARG A 27 -5.13 -5.66 -1.21
CA ARG A 27 -6.43 -5.20 -1.69
C ARG A 27 -6.66 -5.76 -3.08
N ASP A 28 -7.74 -6.51 -3.24
CA ASP A 28 -8.17 -6.95 -4.56
C ASP A 28 -8.89 -5.80 -5.28
N VAL A 29 -8.55 -5.65 -6.56
CA VAL A 29 -9.03 -4.58 -7.43
C VAL A 29 -9.31 -5.10 -8.83
N GLU A 30 -10.18 -4.39 -9.52
CA GLU A 30 -10.48 -4.55 -10.94
C GLU A 30 -10.08 -3.27 -11.67
N ILE A 31 -9.39 -3.43 -12.79
CA ILE A 31 -8.96 -2.32 -13.65
C ILE A 31 -10.14 -1.92 -14.53
N LEU A 32 -10.60 -0.68 -14.41
CA LEU A 32 -11.67 -0.12 -15.23
C LEU A 32 -11.12 0.66 -16.43
N GLN A 33 -10.05 1.42 -16.21
CA GLN A 33 -9.42 2.22 -17.25
C GLN A 33 -7.94 2.42 -16.95
N THR A 34 -7.09 2.31 -17.97
CA THR A 34 -5.68 2.64 -17.89
C THR A 34 -5.41 3.94 -18.65
N GLN A 35 -4.72 4.88 -18.01
CA GLN A 35 -4.20 6.10 -18.60
C GLN A 35 -2.67 6.10 -18.49
N SER A 36 -1.99 7.01 -19.19
CA SER A 36 -0.52 7.01 -19.29
C SER A 36 0.22 7.00 -17.94
N ASN A 37 -0.33 7.64 -16.90
CA ASN A 37 0.28 7.75 -15.58
C ASN A 37 -0.60 7.29 -14.41
N ARG A 38 -1.80 6.77 -14.67
CA ARG A 38 -2.74 6.35 -13.62
C ARG A 38 -3.71 5.30 -14.12
N ILE A 39 -4.26 4.54 -13.18
CA ILE A 39 -5.25 3.49 -13.44
C ILE A 39 -6.47 3.79 -12.59
N LEU A 40 -7.65 3.80 -13.22
CA LEU A 40 -8.93 3.80 -12.53
C LEU A 40 -9.26 2.36 -12.15
N VAL A 41 -9.52 2.13 -10.87
CA VAL A 41 -9.84 0.81 -10.33
C VAL A 41 -11.12 0.86 -9.51
N ARG A 42 -11.76 -0.31 -9.36
CA ARG A 42 -12.78 -0.55 -8.33
C ARG A 42 -12.41 -1.77 -7.50
N GLY A 43 -12.94 -1.89 -6.29
CA GLY A 43 -12.75 -3.06 -5.45
C GLY A 43 -12.61 -2.71 -3.98
N THR A 44 -11.69 -3.39 -3.30
CA THR A 44 -11.54 -3.33 -1.82
C THR A 44 -10.62 -2.21 -1.34
N LEU A 45 -9.99 -1.46 -2.26
CA LEU A 45 -9.15 -0.31 -1.95
C LEU A 45 -10.00 0.83 -1.37
N GLN A 46 -9.58 1.39 -0.24
CA GLN A 46 -10.32 2.44 0.47
C GLN A 46 -9.63 3.80 0.37
N PRO A 47 -10.37 4.92 0.44
CA PRO A 47 -9.78 6.24 0.63
C PRO A 47 -8.87 6.26 1.87
N GLY A 48 -7.66 6.79 1.72
CA GLY A 48 -6.66 6.84 2.80
C GLY A 48 -5.71 5.65 2.87
N ASP A 49 -5.97 4.56 2.13
CA ASP A 49 -5.01 3.45 2.02
C ASP A 49 -3.69 3.95 1.40
N GLN A 50 -2.56 3.64 2.04
CA GLN A 50 -1.23 3.97 1.53
C GLN A 50 -0.72 2.84 0.62
N VAL A 51 -0.89 3.00 -0.68
CA VAL A 51 -0.49 1.99 -1.68
C VAL A 51 1.03 1.89 -1.82
N ILE A 52 1.54 0.65 -1.82
CA ILE A 52 2.96 0.35 -2.02
C ILE A 52 3.24 0.24 -3.51
N VAL A 53 4.05 1.17 -4.04
CA VAL A 53 4.35 1.30 -5.47
C VAL A 53 5.71 0.72 -5.89
N GLY A 54 6.53 0.29 -4.94
CA GLY A 54 7.89 -0.21 -5.19
C GLY A 54 8.20 -1.47 -4.39
N GLY A 55 9.07 -2.33 -4.93
CA GLY A 55 9.49 -3.57 -4.25
C GLY A 55 8.39 -4.63 -4.13
N THR A 56 7.27 -4.49 -4.85
CA THR A 56 6.08 -5.36 -4.74
C THR A 56 6.36 -6.84 -5.01
N HIS A 57 7.38 -7.16 -5.81
CA HIS A 57 7.80 -8.54 -6.10
C HIS A 57 8.36 -9.30 -4.88
N ARG A 58 8.63 -8.61 -3.76
CA ARG A 58 9.14 -9.21 -2.52
C ARG A 58 8.13 -9.19 -1.37
N LEU A 59 6.91 -8.74 -1.63
CA LEU A 59 5.91 -8.52 -0.59
C LEU A 59 4.93 -9.68 -0.51
N VAL A 60 4.64 -10.08 0.72
CA VAL A 60 3.59 -11.04 1.07
C VAL A 60 2.65 -10.39 2.10
N PRO A 61 1.33 -10.65 2.05
CA PRO A 61 0.41 -10.19 3.09
C PRO A 61 0.87 -10.60 4.50
N GLY A 62 0.72 -9.71 5.47
CA GLY A 62 1.15 -9.92 6.86
C GLY A 62 2.63 -9.61 7.13
N GLN A 63 3.45 -9.43 6.09
CA GLN A 63 4.85 -9.06 6.26
C GLN A 63 4.99 -7.68 6.92
N GLN A 64 5.95 -7.55 7.84
CA GLN A 64 6.31 -6.27 8.43
C GLN A 64 7.31 -5.52 7.53
N VAL A 65 7.04 -4.25 7.27
CA VAL A 65 7.86 -3.40 6.40
C VAL A 65 8.10 -2.03 7.04
N ARG A 66 9.20 -1.40 6.65
CA ARG A 66 9.52 -0.01 6.99
C ARG A 66 9.31 0.87 5.77
N SER A 67 8.59 1.97 5.93
CA SER A 67 8.41 2.94 4.84
C SER A 67 9.61 3.86 4.75
N LYS A 68 10.34 3.83 3.62
CA LYS A 68 11.54 4.67 3.42
C LYS A 68 11.20 6.11 3.03
N THR A 69 10.00 6.39 2.52
CA THR A 69 9.51 7.74 2.18
C THR A 69 8.01 7.61 1.86
N VAL A 70 7.16 8.45 2.47
CA VAL A 70 5.72 8.50 2.15
C VAL A 70 5.50 9.46 0.98
N VAL A 71 5.53 8.96 -0.26
CA VAL A 71 4.86 9.67 -1.36
C VAL A 71 3.43 9.15 -1.41
N GLY A 72 2.52 9.88 -0.75
CA GLY A 72 1.12 9.48 -0.67
C GLY A 72 0.48 9.45 -2.06
N VAL A 73 0.08 8.27 -2.53
CA VAL A 73 -0.85 8.16 -3.67
C VAL A 73 -2.23 8.55 -3.16
N LYS A 74 -2.70 9.76 -3.52
CA LYS A 74 -4.01 10.26 -3.09
C LYS A 74 -5.11 9.57 -3.90
N VAL A 75 -5.74 8.55 -3.32
CA VAL A 75 -6.99 7.97 -3.83
C VAL A 75 -8.09 9.03 -3.61
N ARG A 76 -8.70 9.51 -4.70
CA ARG A 76 -9.84 10.44 -4.69
C ARG A 76 -11.09 9.71 -5.18
#